data_AF-A0A3D2CB73-F1
#
_entry.id   AF-A0A3D2CB73-F1
#
_cell.length_a   1.000
_cell.length_b   1.000
_cell.length_c   1.000
_cell.angle_alpha   90.00
_cell.angle_beta   90.00
_cell.angle_gamma   90.00
#
_symmetry.space_group_name_H-M   'P 1'
#
loop_
_entity.id
_entity.type
_entity.pdbx_description
1 polymer ?
#
loop_
_entity_poly.entity_id
_entity_poly.type
_entity_poly.pdbx_seq_one_letter_code
_entity_poly.pdbx_strand_id
1 'polypeptide(L)'
;EVNKALVSRSRVFQLQPLQPEDLRAVVRQALDDPERGYGALSVSVDSDAINHLIDVSNGDARAVLNALELAVETTPTDEEGNRRIQLSVAEESIQRRAVLYDKEGDAHFDTISAFIKSVRGSDPDAALYWLARMLYA
;
A
#
# COMPACT_ATOMS: atom_id res chain seq x y z
N GLU A 1 4.90 20.00 10.51
CA GLU A 1 5.10 19.89 11.98
C GLU A 1 3.82 20.29 12.72
N VAL A 2 3.41 19.56 13.77
CA VAL A 2 2.15 19.85 14.51
C VAL A 2 2.43 20.80 15.68
N ASN A 3 1.56 21.78 15.90
CA ASN A 3 1.71 22.80 16.94
C ASN A 3 1.79 22.20 18.37
N LYS A 4 2.84 22.55 19.14
CA LYS A 4 3.05 22.08 20.53
C LYS A 4 1.88 22.37 21.47
N ALA A 5 1.14 23.45 21.25
CA ALA A 5 -0.04 23.79 22.05
C ALA A 5 -1.23 22.84 21.81
N LEU A 6 -1.32 22.24 20.61
CA LEU A 6 -2.29 21.19 20.32
C LEU A 6 -1.84 19.85 20.89
N VAL A 7 -0.54 19.53 20.78
CA VAL A 7 0.01 18.27 21.32
C VAL A 7 -0.18 18.18 22.84
N SER A 8 -0.04 19.30 23.58
CA SER A 8 -0.22 19.30 25.03
C SER A 8 -1.66 19.09 25.50
N ARG A 9 -2.65 19.20 24.60
CA ARG A 9 -4.09 19.05 24.90
C ARG A 9 -4.74 17.88 24.15
N SER A 10 -3.95 17.12 23.41
CA SER A 10 -4.40 15.99 22.61
C SER A 10 -3.82 14.69 23.14
N ARG A 11 -4.59 13.60 23.00
CA ARG A 11 -4.10 12.26 23.29
C ARG A 11 -3.50 11.68 22.01
N VAL A 12 -2.20 11.41 22.04
CA VAL A 12 -1.48 10.84 20.90
C VAL A 12 -1.54 9.31 20.99
N PHE A 13 -1.95 8.67 19.90
CA PHE A 13 -1.90 7.23 19.74
C PHE A 13 -0.98 6.88 18.59
N GLN A 14 -0.09 5.91 18.81
CA GLN A 14 0.71 5.34 17.75
C GLN A 14 -0.05 4.16 17.16
N LEU A 15 -0.35 4.23 15.87
CA LEU A 15 -0.89 3.09 15.12
C LEU A 15 0.28 2.28 14.54
N GLN A 16 0.07 0.97 14.44
CA GLN A 16 1.02 0.04 13.83
C GLN A 16 0.47 -0.43 12.48
N PRO A 17 1.34 -0.79 11.53
CA PRO A 17 0.92 -1.47 10.31
C PRO A 17 0.14 -2.73 10.62
N LEU A 18 -0.86 -3.02 9.79
CA LEU A 18 -1.67 -4.23 9.93
C LEU A 18 -0.84 -5.48 9.62
N GLN A 19 -1.15 -6.58 10.30
CA GLN A 19 -0.56 -7.88 9.98
C GLN A 19 -1.25 -8.47 8.74
N PRO A 20 -0.59 -9.41 8.03
CA PRO A 20 -1.17 -10.07 6.87
C PRO A 20 -2.58 -10.62 7.11
N GLU A 21 -2.85 -11.13 8.32
CA GLU A 21 -4.14 -11.74 8.64
C GLU A 21 -5.25 -10.72 8.92
N ASP A 22 -4.87 -9.54 9.41
CA ASP A 22 -5.80 -8.41 9.53
C ASP A 22 -6.21 -7.94 8.13
N LEU A 23 -5.24 -7.84 7.20
CA LEU A 23 -5.50 -7.48 5.80
C LEU A 23 -6.36 -8.53 5.10
N ARG A 24 -6.11 -9.81 5.35
CA ARG A 24 -6.96 -10.90 4.85
C ARG A 24 -8.40 -10.79 5.35
N ALA A 25 -8.59 -10.43 6.61
CA ALA A 25 -9.93 -10.20 7.17
C ALA A 25 -10.63 -9.00 6.50
N VAL A 26 -9.90 -7.91 6.24
CA VAL A 26 -10.41 -6.74 5.51
C VAL A 26 -10.83 -7.10 4.09
N VAL A 27 -10.01 -7.87 3.34
CA VAL A 27 -10.34 -8.31 1.99
C VAL A 27 -11.59 -9.19 1.98
N ARG A 28 -11.69 -10.16 2.89
CA ARG A 28 -12.89 -11.01 3.01
C ARG A 28 -14.13 -10.20 3.35
N GLN A 29 -14.02 -9.28 4.29
CA GLN A 29 -15.13 -8.39 4.63
C GLN A 29 -15.61 -7.60 3.41
N ALA A 30 -14.70 -7.08 2.59
CA ALA A 30 -15.05 -6.37 1.37
C ALA A 30 -15.71 -7.28 0.32
N LEU A 31 -15.29 -8.54 0.21
CA LEU A 31 -15.90 -9.51 -0.71
C LEU A 31 -17.28 -9.99 -0.24
N ASP A 32 -17.49 -10.10 1.07
CA ASP A 32 -18.71 -10.68 1.66
C ASP A 32 -19.79 -9.62 1.98
N ASP A 33 -19.46 -8.33 2.07
CA ASP A 33 -20.42 -7.26 2.41
C ASP A 33 -21.29 -6.89 1.17
N PRO A 34 -22.62 -7.13 1.22
CA PRO A 34 -23.50 -6.89 0.08
C PRO A 34 -23.92 -5.42 -0.10
N GLU A 35 -23.74 -4.56 0.91
CA GLU A 35 -24.16 -3.16 0.85
C GLU A 35 -22.98 -2.22 0.54
N ARG A 36 -21.81 -2.51 1.09
CA ARG A 36 -20.63 -1.63 1.03
C ARG A 36 -19.43 -2.28 0.35
N GLY A 37 -19.58 -3.52 -0.10
CA GLY A 37 -18.55 -4.30 -0.77
C GLY A 37 -19.06 -4.97 -2.02
N TYR A 38 -18.45 -6.10 -2.35
CA TYR A 38 -18.73 -6.88 -3.54
C TYR A 38 -19.61 -8.10 -3.28
N GLY A 39 -20.23 -8.22 -2.11
CA GLY A 39 -21.06 -9.39 -1.75
C GLY A 39 -22.32 -9.55 -2.59
N ALA A 40 -22.75 -8.49 -3.29
CA ALA A 40 -23.83 -8.55 -4.28
C ALA A 40 -23.37 -8.99 -5.67
N LEU A 41 -22.05 -9.01 -5.93
CA LEU A 41 -21.44 -9.48 -7.17
C LEU A 41 -20.96 -10.92 -7.00
N SER A 42 -21.03 -11.71 -8.07
CA SER A 42 -20.42 -13.04 -8.12
C SER A 42 -18.90 -12.94 -8.33
N VAL A 43 -18.16 -12.46 -7.33
CA VAL A 43 -16.69 -12.34 -7.38
C VAL A 43 -16.05 -13.53 -6.66
N SER A 44 -15.15 -14.22 -7.37
CA SER A 44 -14.25 -15.22 -6.80
C SER A 44 -12.81 -14.75 -6.94
N VAL A 45 -12.04 -14.84 -5.86
CA VAL A 45 -10.63 -14.44 -5.84
C VAL A 45 -9.81 -15.64 -5.41
N ASP A 46 -8.85 -16.04 -6.25
CA ASP A 46 -7.98 -17.17 -5.95
C ASP A 46 -7.07 -16.83 -4.73
N SER A 47 -6.71 -17.83 -3.94
CA SER A 47 -6.00 -17.61 -2.66
C SER A 47 -4.60 -16.99 -2.83
N ASP A 48 -3.95 -17.30 -3.95
CA ASP A 48 -2.66 -16.75 -4.37
C ASP A 48 -2.79 -15.27 -4.76
N ALA A 49 -3.86 -14.89 -5.47
CA ALA A 49 -4.19 -13.49 -5.74
C ALA A 49 -4.39 -12.70 -4.43
N ILE A 50 -5.13 -13.24 -3.46
CA ILE A 50 -5.29 -12.60 -2.14
C ILE A 50 -3.95 -12.41 -1.44
N ASN A 51 -3.09 -13.45 -1.42
CA ASN A 51 -1.75 -13.36 -0.84
C ASN A 51 -0.94 -12.25 -1.50
N HIS A 52 -0.94 -12.20 -2.83
CA HIS A 52 -0.20 -11.20 -3.59
C HIS A 52 -0.64 -9.77 -3.26
N LEU A 53 -1.96 -9.52 -3.22
CA LEU A 53 -2.51 -8.21 -2.86
C LEU A 53 -2.09 -7.79 -1.43
N ILE A 54 -2.12 -8.73 -0.48
CA ILE A 54 -1.71 -8.47 0.92
C ILE A 54 -0.23 -8.16 1.01
N ASP A 55 0.62 -8.96 0.38
CA ASP A 55 2.08 -8.82 0.43
C ASP A 55 2.51 -7.46 -0.12
N VAL A 56 1.90 -7.03 -1.22
CA VAL A 56 2.22 -5.74 -1.85
C VAL A 56 1.66 -4.55 -1.07
N SER A 57 0.60 -4.75 -0.30
CA SER A 57 -0.01 -3.71 0.53
C SER A 57 0.81 -3.36 1.78
N ASN A 58 1.71 -4.26 2.22
CA ASN A 58 2.70 -4.01 3.28
C ASN A 58 2.10 -3.33 4.53
N GLY A 59 0.97 -3.85 5.00
CA GLY A 59 0.29 -3.39 6.21
C GLY A 59 -0.69 -2.21 6.03
N ASP A 60 -0.95 -1.75 4.81
CA ASP A 60 -1.92 -0.70 4.50
C ASP A 60 -3.24 -1.28 3.95
N ALA A 61 -4.32 -1.19 4.74
CA ALA A 61 -5.66 -1.64 4.32
C ALA A 61 -6.24 -0.81 3.16
N ARG A 62 -5.86 0.46 3.02
CA ARG A 62 -6.34 1.26 1.89
C ARG A 62 -5.72 0.79 0.59
N ALA A 63 -4.42 0.48 0.62
CA ALA A 63 -3.72 -0.03 -0.55
C ALA A 63 -4.32 -1.36 -1.02
N VAL A 64 -4.60 -2.29 -0.09
CA VAL A 64 -5.17 -3.60 -0.45
C VAL A 64 -6.58 -3.47 -1.04
N LEU A 65 -7.41 -2.59 -0.46
CA LEU A 65 -8.78 -2.39 -0.94
C LEU A 65 -8.80 -1.71 -2.31
N ASN A 66 -7.94 -0.74 -2.56
CA ASN A 66 -7.83 -0.10 -3.87
C ASN A 66 -7.36 -1.08 -4.95
N ALA A 67 -6.39 -1.95 -4.63
CA ALA A 67 -5.91 -2.95 -5.57
C ALA A 67 -6.98 -4.03 -5.84
N LEU A 68 -7.73 -4.42 -4.81
CA LEU A 68 -8.90 -5.30 -4.95
C LEU A 68 -9.98 -4.66 -5.82
N GLU A 69 -10.31 -3.39 -5.59
CA GLU A 69 -11.29 -2.64 -6.39
C GLU A 69 -10.88 -2.61 -7.86
N LEU A 70 -9.62 -2.28 -8.14
CA LEU A 70 -9.11 -2.27 -9.51
C LEU A 70 -9.20 -3.65 -10.16
N ALA A 71 -8.88 -4.72 -9.42
CA ALA A 71 -8.97 -6.09 -9.91
C ALA A 71 -10.42 -6.49 -10.23
N VAL A 72 -11.37 -6.14 -9.37
CA VAL A 72 -12.79 -6.44 -9.58
C VAL A 72 -13.34 -5.69 -10.78
N GLU A 73 -13.08 -4.38 -10.88
CA GLU A 73 -13.64 -3.51 -11.92
C GLU A 73 -13.06 -3.80 -13.31
N THR A 74 -11.78 -4.16 -13.40
CA THR A 74 -11.11 -4.43 -14.67
C THR A 74 -11.31 -5.86 -15.18
N THR A 75 -11.65 -6.80 -14.30
CA THR A 75 -11.89 -8.19 -14.70
C THR A 75 -13.25 -8.33 -15.39
N PRO A 76 -13.30 -8.77 -16.66
CA PRO A 76 -14.58 -9.03 -17.33
C PRO A 76 -15.32 -10.20 -16.67
N THR A 77 -16.65 -10.15 -16.73
CA THR A 77 -17.50 -11.27 -16.31
C THR A 77 -17.47 -12.39 -17.34
N ASP A 78 -17.55 -13.64 -16.88
CA ASP A 78 -17.81 -14.79 -17.75
C ASP A 78 -19.28 -14.80 -18.27
N GLU A 79 -19.62 -15.81 -19.07
CA GLU A 79 -20.98 -15.98 -19.63
C GLU A 79 -22.06 -16.16 -18.56
N GLU A 80 -21.69 -16.55 -17.34
CA GLU A 80 -22.57 -16.75 -16.19
C GLU A 80 -22.64 -15.51 -15.27
N GLY A 81 -21.89 -14.45 -15.59
CA GLY A 81 -21.83 -13.22 -14.80
C GLY A 81 -20.84 -13.27 -13.63
N ASN A 82 -20.02 -14.32 -13.51
CA ASN A 82 -19.01 -14.43 -12.48
C ASN A 82 -17.72 -13.71 -12.88
N ARG A 83 -17.09 -13.05 -11.92
CA ARG A 83 -15.74 -12.50 -12.05
C ARG A 83 -14.78 -13.40 -11.31
N ARG A 84 -13.74 -13.89 -11.99
CA ARG A 84 -12.68 -14.68 -11.37
C ARG A 84 -11.36 -13.94 -11.42
N ILE A 85 -10.88 -13.54 -10.26
CA ILE A 85 -9.63 -12.82 -10.09
C ILE A 85 -8.52 -13.84 -9.83
N GLN A 86 -7.68 -14.03 -10.84
CA GLN A 86 -6.49 -14.87 -10.78
C GLN A 86 -5.26 -14.04 -10.42
N LEU A 87 -4.15 -14.71 -10.09
CA LEU A 87 -2.90 -14.05 -9.74
C LEU A 87 -2.44 -13.02 -10.78
N SER A 88 -2.54 -13.33 -12.07
CA SER A 88 -2.13 -12.40 -13.14
C SER A 88 -2.90 -11.09 -13.12
N VAL A 89 -4.20 -11.14 -12.83
CA VAL A 89 -5.05 -9.95 -12.68
C VAL A 89 -4.61 -9.17 -11.44
N ALA A 90 -4.34 -9.85 -10.33
CA ALA A 90 -3.88 -9.19 -9.10
C ALA A 90 -2.53 -8.48 -9.31
N GLU A 91 -1.61 -9.09 -10.05
CA GLU A 91 -0.33 -8.50 -10.43
C GLU A 91 -0.50 -7.23 -11.29
N GLU A 92 -1.45 -7.24 -12.22
CA GLU A 92 -1.78 -6.08 -13.07
C GLU A 92 -2.56 -4.98 -12.33
N SER A 93 -3.32 -5.36 -11.29
CA SER A 93 -4.18 -4.46 -10.50
C SER A 93 -3.44 -3.72 -9.40
N ILE A 94 -2.15 -3.99 -9.25
CA ILE A 94 -1.29 -3.22 -8.38
C ILE A 94 -0.75 -2.04 -9.17
N GLN A 95 -1.20 -0.84 -8.79
CA GLN A 95 -0.43 0.35 -9.11
C GLN A 95 0.93 0.23 -8.45
N ARG A 96 2.00 0.18 -9.25
CA ARG A 96 3.37 0.33 -8.73
C ARG A 96 3.38 1.53 -7.80
N ARG A 97 3.89 1.34 -6.57
CA ARG A 97 4.11 2.45 -5.64
C ARG A 97 4.76 3.59 -6.43
N ALA A 98 4.14 4.76 -6.38
CA ALA A 98 4.90 5.99 -6.58
C ALA A 98 6.05 5.89 -5.57
N VAL A 99 7.28 5.68 -6.06
CA VAL A 99 8.45 5.90 -5.22
C VAL A 99 8.27 7.33 -4.74
N LEU A 100 8.09 7.51 -3.42
CA LEU A 100 7.89 8.83 -2.81
C LEU A 100 9.21 9.60 -2.94
N TYR A 101 9.40 10.14 -4.12
CA TYR A 101 10.42 11.08 -4.49
C TYR A 101 9.75 12.09 -5.40
N ASP A 102 8.91 12.89 -4.75
CA ASP A 102 8.47 14.11 -5.35
C ASP A 102 9.67 15.07 -5.35
N LYS A 103 10.18 15.43 -6.53
CA LYS A 103 11.24 16.43 -6.69
C LYS A 103 10.86 17.79 -6.09
N GLU A 104 9.57 18.06 -5.89
CA GLU A 104 9.04 19.30 -5.33
C GLU A 104 8.55 19.16 -3.87
N GLY A 105 8.66 17.96 -3.27
CA GLY A 105 8.11 17.65 -1.95
C GLY A 105 9.13 17.44 -0.82
N ASP A 106 8.63 17.39 0.42
CA ASP A 106 9.42 17.18 1.65
C ASP A 106 10.28 15.91 1.61
N ALA A 107 9.82 14.87 0.91
CA ALA A 107 10.53 13.60 0.77
C ALA A 107 11.89 13.73 0.05
N HIS A 108 12.02 14.65 -0.91
CA HIS A 108 13.30 14.95 -1.55
C HIS A 108 14.27 15.58 -0.55
N PHE A 109 13.82 16.59 0.19
CA PHE A 109 14.63 17.30 1.17
C PHE A 109 15.07 16.39 2.33
N ASP A 110 14.19 15.53 2.83
CA ASP A 110 14.53 14.57 3.87
C ASP A 110 15.58 13.57 3.38
N THR A 111 15.43 13.07 2.15
CA THR A 111 16.33 12.09 1.55
C THR A 111 17.73 12.68 1.27
N ILE A 112 17.82 13.88 0.67
CA ILE A 112 19.11 14.53 0.42
C ILE A 112 19.78 14.98 1.73
N SER A 113 19.00 15.42 2.72
CA SER A 113 19.54 15.78 4.04
C SER A 113 20.11 14.58 4.77
N ALA A 114 19.43 13.42 4.71
CA ALA A 114 19.93 12.16 5.26
C ALA A 114 21.21 11.69 4.56
N PHE A 115 21.29 11.82 3.23
CA PHE A 115 22.51 11.57 2.46
C PHE A 115 23.68 12.43 2.93
N ILE A 116 23.51 13.76 2.99
CA ILE A 116 24.56 14.71 3.41
C ILE A 116 25.01 14.43 4.85
N LYS A 117 24.07 14.11 5.76
CA LYS A 117 24.40 13.75 7.14
C LYS A 117 25.17 12.43 7.24
N SER A 118 24.85 11.44 6.39
CA SER A 118 25.55 10.15 6.34
C SER A 118 26.99 10.33 5.85
N VAL A 119 27.20 11.12 4.78
CA VAL A 119 28.54 11.47 4.29
C VAL A 119 29.33 12.23 5.36
N ARG A 120 28.71 13.21 6.03
CA ARG A 120 29.34 13.96 7.13
C ARG A 120 29.67 13.06 8.33
N GLY A 121 28.80 12.10 8.64
CA GLY A 121 28.97 11.12 9.70
C GLY A 121 29.94 10.00 9.36
N SER A 122 30.47 9.96 8.12
CA SER A 122 31.33 8.88 7.62
C SER A 122 30.68 7.50 7.73
N ASP A 123 29.37 7.43 7.49
CA ASP A 123 28.61 6.19 7.35
C ASP A 123 28.41 5.88 5.85
N PRO A 124 29.30 5.08 5.23
CA PRO A 124 29.26 4.82 3.80
C PRO A 124 28.06 3.96 3.38
N ASP A 125 27.59 3.05 4.24
CA ASP A 125 26.46 2.18 3.95
C ASP A 125 25.16 2.99 3.89
N ALA A 126 24.94 3.87 4.88
CA ALA A 126 23.81 4.78 4.87
C ALA A 126 23.88 5.75 3.68
N ALA A 127 25.06 6.29 3.36
CA ALA A 127 25.24 7.17 2.21
C ALA A 127 24.87 6.48 0.88
N LEU A 128 25.30 5.24 0.68
CA LEU A 128 24.93 4.42 -0.50
C LEU A 128 23.43 4.15 -0.57
N TYR A 129 22.80 3.81 0.56
CA TYR A 129 21.36 3.59 0.63
C TYR A 129 20.55 4.83 0.21
N TRP A 130 20.86 6.01 0.78
CA TRP A 130 20.15 7.24 0.46
C TRP A 130 20.39 7.69 -0.99
N LEU A 131 21.61 7.50 -1.52
CA LEU A 131 21.89 7.74 -2.93
C LEU A 131 21.09 6.82 -3.84
N ALA A 132 21.08 5.52 -3.56
CA ALA A 132 20.32 4.54 -4.34
C ALA A 132 18.81 4.87 -4.33
N ARG A 133 18.26 5.29 -3.18
CA ARG A 133 16.87 5.77 -3.09
C ARG A 133 16.58 6.96 -4.01
N MET A 134 17.50 7.91 -4.13
CA MET A 134 17.35 9.07 -5.02
C MET A 134 17.51 8.73 -6.51
N LEU A 135 18.25 7.67 -6.84
CA LEU A 135 18.47 7.21 -8.22
C LEU A 135 17.37 6.27 -8.72
N TYR A 136 16.78 5.47 -7.83
CA TYR A 136 15.71 4.52 -8.16
C TYR A 136 14.35 5.21 -8.34
N ALA A 137 14.16 6.30 -7.61
CA ALA A 137 13.07 7.25 -7.71
C ALA A 137 13.02 7.97 -9.06
#